data_AF-A0A0F9N3D6-F1
#
_entry.id   AF-A0A0F9N3D6-F1
#
_cell.length_a   1.000
_cell.length_b   1.000
_cell.length_c   1.000
_cell.angle_alpha   90.00
_cell.angle_beta   90.00
_cell.angle_gamma   90.00
#
_symmetry.space_group_name_H-M   'P 1'
#
loop_
_entity.id
_entity.type
_entity.pdbx_description
1 polymer ?
#
loop_
_entity_poly.entity_id
_entity_poly.type
_entity_poly.pdbx_seq_one_letter_code
_entity_poly.pdbx_strand_id
1 'polypeptide(L)' 'MIDPWLKEQIQTSRNLCEIALILIEIKRGELLPTVLELLHYYTQTIIDKHCIKELNETT' A
#
# COMPACT_ATOMS: atom_id res chain seq x y z
N MET A 1 -18.12 -12.81 -0.56
CA MET A 1 -18.18 -11.55 0.21
C MET A 1 -16.76 -11.01 0.29
N ILE A 2 -16.49 -9.75 -0.06
CA ILE A 2 -15.13 -9.19 0.02
C ILE A 2 -14.77 -9.02 1.49
N ASP A 3 -13.55 -9.42 1.86
CA ASP A 3 -13.03 -9.25 3.22
C ASP A 3 -13.04 -7.76 3.63
N PRO A 4 -13.77 -7.37 4.70
CA PRO A 4 -13.83 -5.99 5.16
C PRO A 4 -12.45 -5.40 5.46
N TRP A 5 -11.53 -6.20 6.02
CA TRP A 5 -10.17 -5.75 6.32
C TRP A 5 -9.42 -5.43 5.03
N LEU A 6 -9.49 -6.30 4.02
CA LEU A 6 -8.86 -6.07 2.71
C LEU A 6 -9.37 -4.78 2.06
N LYS A 7 -10.69 -4.55 2.11
CA LYS A 7 -11.30 -3.31 1.61
C LYS A 7 -10.71 -2.07 2.29
N GLU A 8 -10.60 -2.09 3.62
CA GLU A 8 -10.00 -0.99 4.38
C GLU A 8 -8.53 -0.76 4.03
N GLN A 9 -7.73 -1.84 3.88
CA GLN A 9 -6.32 -1.71 3.54
C GLN A 9 -6.10 -1.14 2.13
N ILE A 10 -6.91 -1.55 1.15
CA ILE A 10 -6.89 -0.98 -0.21
C ILE A 10 -7.27 0.50 -0.16
N GLN A 11 -8.28 0.87 0.64
CA GLN A 11 -8.69 2.27 0.80
C GLN A 11 -7.58 3.11 1.45
N THR A 12 -6.92 2.60 2.48
CA THR A 12 -5.77 3.26 3.11
C THR A 12 -4.62 3.47 2.11
N SER A 13 -4.30 2.45 1.31
CA SER A 13 -3.24 2.53 0.30
C SER A 13 -3.58 3.59 -0.76
N ARG A 14 -4.84 3.65 -1.22
CA ARG A 14 -5.32 4.70 -2.12
C ARG A 14 -5.16 6.10 -1.51
N ASN A 15 -5.59 6.28 -0.26
CA ASN A 15 -5.49 7.57 0.42
C ASN A 15 -4.03 8.03 0.56
N LEU A 16 -3.08 7.10 0.81
CA LEU A 16 -1.65 7.41 0.85
C LEU A 16 -1.12 7.89 -0.50
N CYS A 17 -1.55 7.30 -1.62
CA CYS A 17 -1.22 7.80 -2.95
C CYS A 17 -1.77 9.23 -3.17
N GLU A 18 -3.01 9.50 -2.77
CA GLU A 18 -3.61 10.83 -2.87
C GLU A 18 -2.83 11.87 -2.03
N ILE A 19 -2.42 11.52 -0.81
CA ILE A 19 -1.57 12.36 0.04
C ILE A 19 -0.21 12.61 -0.64
N ALA A 20 0.43 11.60 -1.21
CA ALA A 20 1.71 11.75 -1.91
C ALA A 20 1.60 12.73 -3.08
N LEU A 21 0.52 12.65 -3.86
CA LEU A 21 0.25 13.58 -4.96
C LEU A 21 0.06 15.02 -4.45
N ILE A 22 -0.72 15.21 -3.37
CA ILE A 22 -0.90 16.53 -2.74
C ILE A 22 0.46 17.11 -2.29
N LEU A 23 1.31 16.31 -1.64
CA LEU A 23 2.62 16.75 -1.17
C LEU A 23 3.52 17.23 -2.32
N ILE A 24 3.46 16.57 -3.49
CA ILE A 24 4.16 17.00 -4.70
C ILE A 24 3.62 18.36 -5.17
N GLU A 25 2.29 18.51 -5.27
CA GLU A 25 1.64 19.73 -5.74
C GLU A 25 1.98 20.94 -4.86
N ILE A 26 1.98 20.77 -3.54
CA ILE A 26 2.27 21.86 -2.59
C ILE A 26 3.77 22.04 -2.32
N LYS A 27 4.64 21.35 -3.07
CA LYS A 27 6.11 21.38 -2.93
C LYS A 27 6.61 21.00 -1.52
N ARG A 28 5.90 20.11 -0.83
CA ARG A 28 6.26 19.54 0.47
C ARG A 28 6.89 18.15 0.32
N GLY A 29 7.90 18.08 -0.56
CA GLY A 29 8.56 16.84 -0.92
C GLY A 29 9.30 16.17 0.24
N GLU A 30 9.63 16.92 1.29
CA GLU A 30 10.31 16.41 2.49
C GLU A 30 9.51 15.35 3.25
N LEU A 31 8.18 15.33 3.09
CA LEU A 31 7.29 14.35 3.74
C LEU A 31 7.04 13.11 2.87
N LEU A 32 7.44 13.12 1.60
CA LEU A 32 7.22 12.01 0.67
C LEU A 32 7.85 10.69 1.13
N PRO A 33 9.08 10.64 1.67
CA PRO A 33 9.68 9.38 2.12
C PRO A 33 8.79 8.63 3.11
N THR A 34 8.25 9.32 4.11
CA THR A 34 7.37 8.73 5.13
C THR A 34 6.08 8.19 4.53
N VAL A 35 5.46 8.93 3.60
CA VAL A 35 4.22 8.47 2.95
C VAL A 35 4.48 7.23 2.09
N LEU A 36 5.61 7.20 1.36
CA LEU A 36 5.99 6.06 0.53
C LEU A 36 6.36 4.83 1.36
N GLU A 37 7.03 5.00 2.50
CA GLU A 37 7.32 3.92 3.44
C GLU A 37 6.04 3.29 3.99
N LEU A 38 5.07 4.12 4.41
CA LEU A 38 3.76 3.63 4.87
C LEU A 38 3.02 2.89 3.74
N LEU A 39 2.99 3.45 2.54
CA LEU A 39 2.34 2.83 1.38
C LEU A 39 2.97 1.47 1.07
N HIS A 40 4.30 1.38 1.11
CA HIS A 40 5.02 0.12 0.93
C HIS A 40 4.62 -0.90 1.99
N TYR A 41 4.65 -0.53 3.27
CA TYR A 41 4.30 -1.43 4.38
C TYR A 41 2.87 -1.99 4.27
N TYR A 42 1.87 -1.14 4.02
CA TYR A 42 0.49 -1.59 3.89
C TYR A 42 0.28 -2.45 2.64
N THR A 43 0.86 -2.05 1.51
CA THR A 43 0.78 -2.83 0.26
C THR A 43 1.42 -4.20 0.43
N GLN A 44 2.58 -4.28 1.08
CA GLN A 44 3.27 -5.54 1.35
C GLN A 44 2.42 -6.45 2.25
N THR A 45 1.78 -5.89 3.28
CA THR A 45 0.87 -6.64 4.17
C THR A 45 -0.33 -7.24 3.42
N ILE A 46 -0.89 -6.50 2.45
CA ILE A 46 -1.96 -7.01 1.58
C ILE A 46 -1.46 -8.17 0.73
N ILE A 47 -0.30 -8.01 0.08
CA ILE A 47 0.32 -9.03 -0.78
C ILE A 47 0.57 -10.30 0.02
N ASP A 48 1.21 -10.19 1.18
CA ASP A 48 1.58 -11.35 2.00
C ASP A 48 0.38 -12.17 2.49
N LYS A 49 -0.78 -11.53 2.71
CA LYS A 49 -1.98 -12.18 3.24
C LYS A 49 -2.97 -12.67 2.18
N HIS A 50 -3.05 -11.98 1.05
CA HIS A 50 -4.13 -12.19 0.07
C HIS A 50 -3.66 -12.52 -1.34
N CYS A 51 -2.40 -12.25 -1.69
CA CYS A 51 -1.87 -12.75 -2.95
C CYS A 51 -1.37 -14.18 -2.74
N ILE A 52 -1.78 -15.09 -3.63
CA ILE A 52 -1.25 -16.45 -3.63
C ILE A 52 0.25 -16.33 -3.90
N LYS A 53 1.09 -16.83 -2.99
CA LYS A 53 2.50 -17.06 -3.24
C LYS A 53 2.62 -18.28 -4.16
N GLU A 54 2.15 -18.18 -5.40
CA GLU A 54 2.44 -19.21 -6.40
C GLU A 54 3.90 -19.08 -6.77
N LEU A 55 4.75 -19.93 -6.18
CA LEU A 55 6.00 -20.40 -6.76
C LEU A 55 6.42 -21.68 -6.01
N ASN A 56 5.92 -22.80 -6.53
CA ASN A 56 6.66 -24.02 -6.81
C ASN A 56 7.70 -24.47 -5.75
N GLU A 57 7.24 -25.16 -4.71
CA GLU A 57 8.05 -26.23 -4.11
C GLU A 57 7.89 -27.48 -4.99
N THR A 58 8.58 -27.49 -6.13
CA THR A 58 8.97 -28.73 -6.81
C THR A 58 10.45 -28.94 -6.50
N THR A 59 10.77 -29.41 -5.30
CA THR A 59 11.98 -30.19 -5.03
C THR A 59 11.79 -31.05 -3.80
#